data_AF-X6HP30-F1
#
_entry.id   AF-X6HP30-F1
#
_cell.length_a   1.000
_cell.length_b   1.000
_cell.length_c   1.000
_cell.angle_alpha   90.00
_cell.angle_beta   90.00
_cell.angle_gamma   90.00
#
_symmetry.space_group_name_H-M   'P 1'
#
loop_
_entity.id
_entity.type
_entity.pdbx_description
1 polymer ?
#
loop_
_entity_poly.entity_id
_entity_poly.type
_entity_poly.pdbx_seq_one_letter_code
_entity_poly.pdbx_strand_id
1 'polypeptide(L)' 'MSKKARLILTMVIIEGALAGLWWYLARYGMANPDRVTADFQAVVGQTMGMVMGGLLGIGVILFLVAARNDRKAAQNNPRR' A
#
# COMPACT_ATOMS: atom_id res chain seq x y z
N MET A 1 9.46 3.29 -19.54
CA MET A 1 8.35 3.48 -18.56
C MET A 1 8.42 4.88 -17.98
N SER A 2 7.31 5.63 -17.99
CA SER A 2 7.22 6.92 -17.29
C SER A 2 7.47 6.72 -15.79
N LYS A 3 8.13 7.68 -15.14
CA LYS A 3 8.49 7.61 -13.71
C LYS A 3 7.27 7.29 -12.83
N LYS A 4 6.09 7.76 -13.24
CA LYS A 4 4.79 7.48 -12.60
C LYS A 4 4.44 5.98 -12.62
N ALA A 5 4.58 5.33 -13.78
CA ALA A 5 4.24 3.91 -13.93
C ALA A 5 5.17 3.00 -13.13
N ARG A 6 6.46 3.33 -13.05
CA ARG A 6 7.43 2.60 -12.23
C ARG A 6 7.11 2.70 -10.75
N LEU A 7 6.69 3.88 -10.29
CA LEU A 7 6.37 4.13 -8.88
C LEU A 7 5.10 3.39 -8.46
N ILE A 8 4.05 3.41 -9.29
CA ILE A 8 2.82 2.63 -9.07
C ILE A 8 3.14 1.13 -9.08
N LEU A 9 3.95 0.65 -10.02
CA LEU A 9 4.31 -0.76 -10.10
C LEU A 9 5.08 -1.23 -8.85
N THR A 10 6.08 -0.48 -8.41
CA THR A 10 6.81 -0.78 -7.16
C THR A 10 5.88 -0.79 -5.96
N MET A 11 4.94 0.16 -5.90
CA MET A 11 3.97 0.23 -4.82
C MET A 11 3.04 -0.99 -4.80
N VAL A 12 2.52 -1.41 -5.95
CA VAL A 12 1.70 -2.63 -6.07
C VAL A 12 2.48 -3.89 -5.68
N ILE A 13 3.76 -3.99 -6.04
CA ILE A 13 4.61 -5.13 -5.64
C ILE A 13 4.78 -5.16 -4.11
N ILE A 14 5.06 -4.01 -3.49
CA ILE A 14 5.23 -3.89 -2.04
C ILE A 14 3.93 -4.24 -1.31
N GLU A 15 2.80 -3.72 -1.76
CA GLU A 15 1.47 -4.02 -1.21
C GLU A 15 1.12 -5.50 -1.34
N GLY A 16 1.41 -6.12 -2.49
CA GLY A 16 1.21 -7.55 -2.69
C GLY A 16 2.08 -8.41 -1.77
N ALA A 17 3.35 -8.03 -1.58
CA ALA A 17 4.25 -8.72 -0.66
C ALA A 17 3.80 -8.59 0.80
N LEU A 18 3.37 -7.38 1.22
CA LEU A 18 2.84 -7.12 2.56
C LEU A 18 1.53 -7.86 2.81
N ALA A 19 0.62 -7.88 1.83
CA ALA A 19 -0.63 -8.64 1.89
C ALA A 19 -0.35 -10.14 2.05
N GLY A 20 0.59 -10.68 1.28
CA GLY A 20 1.02 -12.07 1.38
C GLY A 20 1.66 -12.39 2.74
N LEU A 21 2.51 -11.50 3.24
CA LEU A 21 3.13 -11.65 4.55
C LEU A 21 2.11 -11.60 5.69
N TRP A 22 1.14 -10.69 5.62
CA TRP A 22 0.02 -10.63 6.57
C TRP A 22 -0.81 -11.91 6.54
N TRP A 23 -1.19 -12.38 5.35
CA TRP A 23 -1.94 -13.63 5.21
C TRP A 23 -1.18 -14.82 5.81
N TYR A 24 0.12 -14.91 5.54
CA TYR A 24 0.97 -15.96 6.10
C TYR A 24 1.03 -15.89 7.63
N LEU A 25 1.28 -14.71 8.19
CA LEU A 25 1.33 -14.50 9.64
C LEU A 25 -0.02 -14.81 10.30
N ALA A 26 -1.12 -14.30 9.74
CA ALA A 26 -2.47 -14.58 10.23
C ALA A 26 -2.79 -16.08 10.19
N ARG A 27 -2.41 -16.78 9.12
CA ARG A 27 -2.58 -18.23 9.00
C ARG A 27 -1.71 -19.00 9.99
N TYR A 28 -0.46 -18.56 10.18
CA TYR A 28 0.48 -19.18 11.12
C TYR A 28 0.00 -19.06 12.57
N GLY A 29 -0.52 -17.89 12.96
CA GLY A 29 -1.10 -17.67 14.30
C GLY A 29 -2.34 -18.51 14.57
N MET A 30 -3.22 -18.69 13.57
CA MET A 30 -4.38 -19.59 13.72
C MET A 30 -3.99 -21.08 13.74
N ALA A 31 -2.92 -21.47 13.05
CA ALA A 31 -2.48 -22.87 12.95
C ALA A 31 -1.63 -23.33 14.14
N ASN A 32 -1.00 -22.41 14.87
CA ASN A 32 -0.15 -22.73 16.03
C ASN A 32 -0.52 -21.88 17.25
N PRO A 33 -1.75 -22.00 17.79
CA PRO A 33 -2.23 -21.19 18.90
C PRO A 33 -1.35 -21.32 20.15
N ASP A 34 -0.73 -22.48 20.39
CA ASP A 34 0.14 -22.71 21.55
C ASP A 34 1.54 -22.07 21.43
N ARG A 35 1.92 -21.64 20.23
CA ARG A 35 3.25 -21.06 19.94
C ARG A 35 3.22 -19.55 19.75
N VAL A 36 2.05 -18.94 19.79
CA VAL A 36 1.86 -17.50 19.59
C VAL A 36 1.24 -16.88 20.84
N THR A 37 1.60 -15.63 21.10
CA THR A 37 0.99 -14.85 22.18
C THR A 37 -0.50 -14.61 21.89
N ALA A 38 -1.33 -14.51 22.93
CA ALA A 38 -2.76 -14.24 22.78
C ALA A 38 -3.04 -12.97 21.94
N ASP A 39 -2.15 -11.99 22.01
CA ASP A 39 -2.25 -10.72 21.28
C ASP A 39 -1.70 -10.78 19.84
N PHE A 40 -1.14 -11.91 19.40
CA PHE A 40 -0.46 -12.02 18.11
C PHE A 40 -1.35 -11.59 16.95
N GLN A 41 -2.62 -12.02 16.94
CA GLN A 41 -3.56 -11.67 15.88
C GLN A 41 -3.93 -10.17 15.90
N ALA A 42 -4.04 -9.57 17.09
CA ALA A 42 -4.32 -8.14 17.26
C ALA A 42 -3.13 -7.29 16.82
N VAL A 43 -1.91 -7.66 17.20
CA VAL A 43 -0.67 -6.97 16.80
C VAL A 43 -0.46 -7.10 15.29
N VAL A 44 -0.58 -8.31 14.72
CA VAL A 44 -0.46 -8.52 13.27
C VAL A 44 -1.51 -7.72 12.50
N GLY A 45 -2.75 -7.68 12.99
CA GLY A 45 -3.81 -6.86 12.41
C GLY A 45 -3.52 -5.36 12.49
N GLN A 46 -3.08 -4.86 13.65
CA GLN A 46 -2.76 -3.45 13.86
C GLN A 46 -1.56 -3.00 13.02
N THR A 47 -0.47 -3.77 13.05
CA THR A 47 0.75 -3.46 12.29
C THR A 47 0.49 -3.51 10.79
N MET A 48 -0.16 -4.56 10.28
CA MET A 48 -0.41 -4.67 8.84
C MET A 48 -1.49 -3.69 8.37
N GLY A 49 -2.52 -3.45 9.16
CA GLY A 49 -3.51 -2.41 8.87
C GLY A 49 -2.90 -1.00 8.83
N MET A 50 -1.97 -0.69 9.74
CA MET A 50 -1.27 0.59 9.74
C MET A 50 -0.32 0.72 8.55
N VAL A 51 0.45 -0.32 8.23
CA VAL A 51 1.42 -0.31 7.12
C VAL A 51 0.71 -0.27 5.77
N MET A 52 -0.26 -1.15 5.53
CA MET A 52 -1.02 -1.19 4.26
C MET A 52 -1.93 0.05 4.13
N GLY A 53 -2.58 0.48 5.21
CA GLY A 53 -3.40 1.70 5.21
C GLY A 53 -2.56 2.97 5.01
N GLY A 54 -1.37 3.03 5.61
CA GLY A 54 -0.44 4.15 5.47
C GLY A 54 0.15 4.23 4.06
N LEU A 55 0.60 3.11 3.50
CA LEU A 55 1.09 3.04 2.12
C LEU A 55 -0.02 3.42 1.13
N LEU A 56 -1.20 2.78 1.18
CA LEU A 56 -2.33 3.15 0.33
C LEU A 56 -2.74 4.61 0.50
N GLY A 57 -2.81 5.12 1.73
CA GLY A 57 -3.13 6.52 1.99
C GLY A 57 -2.16 7.49 1.31
N ILE A 58 -0.85 7.22 1.40
CA ILE A 58 0.19 8.00 0.70
C ILE A 58 0.03 7.86 -0.82
N GLY A 59 -0.26 6.66 -1.33
CA GLY A 59 -0.51 6.43 -2.76
C GLY A 59 -1.69 7.21 -3.31
N VAL A 60 -2.81 7.26 -2.58
CA VAL A 60 -3.99 8.04 -2.97
C VAL A 60 -3.67 9.54 -2.98
N ILE A 61 -2.96 10.04 -1.97
CA ILE A 61 -2.53 11.44 -1.93
C ILE A 61 -1.62 11.76 -3.13
N LEU A 62 -0.61 10.93 -3.40
CA LEU A 62 0.28 11.09 -4.53
C LEU A 62 -0.46 11.00 -5.87
N PHE A 63 -1.45 10.12 -5.99
CA PHE A 63 -2.30 10.01 -7.17
C PHE A 63 -3.15 11.26 -7.38
N LEU A 64 -3.80 11.78 -6.34
CA LEU A 64 -4.57 13.02 -6.40
C LEU A 64 -3.70 14.23 -6.74
N VAL A 65 -2.50 14.33 -6.14
CA VAL A 65 -1.51 15.36 -6.46
C VAL A 65 -1.05 15.22 -7.91
N ALA A 66 -0.72 14.01 -8.37
CA ALA A 66 -0.31 13.76 -9.75
C ALA A 66 -1.43 14.06 -10.76
N ALA A 67 -2.69 13.73 -10.44
CA ALA A 67 -3.86 14.03 -11.26
C ALA A 67 -4.15 15.53 -11.31
N ARG A 68 -3.97 16.25 -10.19
CA ARG A 68 -4.04 17.72 -10.15
C ARG A 68 -2.90 18.35 -10.94
N ASN A 69 -1.70 17.80 -10.86
CA ASN A 69 -0.55 18.30 -11.60
C ASN A 69 -0.69 18.07 -13.12
N ASP A 70 -1.25 16.93 -13.55
CA ASP A 70 -1.57 16.69 -14.97
C ASP A 70 -2.66 17.64 -15.47
N ARG A 71 -3.69 17.94 -14.66
CA ARG A 71 -4.68 18.98 -15.00
C ARG A 71 -4.01 20.36 -15.18
N LYS A 72 -3.11 20.73 -14.27
CA LYS A 72 -2.38 22.01 -14.37
C LYS A 72 -1.44 22.04 -15.57
N ALA A 73 -0.74 20.93 -15.88
CA ALA A 73 0.11 20.82 -17.06
C ALA A 73 -0.69 20.88 -18.37
N ALA A 74 -1.90 20.31 -18.40
CA ALA A 74 -2.83 20.42 -19.53
C ALA A 74 -3.38 21.84 -19.68
N GLN A 75 -3.64 22.56 -18.58
CA GLN A 75 -4.09 23.96 -18.60
C GLN A 75 -2.98 24.94 -19.01
N ASN A 76 -1.71 24.62 -18.71
CA ASN A 76 -0.57 25.47 -19.08
C ASN A 76 -0.08 25.29 -20.52
N ASN A 77 -0.77 24.49 -21.34
CA ASN A 77 -0.52 24.38 -22.78
C ASN A 77 -1.67 24.99 -23.59
N PRO A 78 -1.76 26.33 -23.72
CA PRO A 78 -2.77 26.99 -24.55
C PRO A 78 -2.42 26.98 -26.05
N ARG A 79 -1.91 25.87 -26.60
CA ARG A 79 -1.64 25.75 -28.04
C ARG A 79 -1.95 24.36 -28.58
N ARG A 80 -3.19 24.20 -29.03
CA ARG A 80 -3.47 23.63 -30.35
C ARG A 80 -4.75 24.24 -30.92
#